data_AF-A0A6J7I8J6-F1
#
_entry.id   AF-A0A6J7I8J6-F1
#
_cell.length_a   1.000
_cell.length_b   1.000
_cell.length_c   1.000
_cell.angle_alpha   90.00
_cell.angle_beta   90.00
_cell.angle_gamma   90.00
#
_symmetry.space_group_name_H-M   'P 1'
#
loop_
_entity.id
_entity.type
_entity.pdbx_description
1 polymer ?
#
loop_
_entity_poly.entity_id
_entity_poly.type
_entity_poly.pdbx_seq_one_letter_code
_entity_poly.pdbx_strand_id
1 'polypeptide(L)' 'MPAELRPAVYALAELVEAGRSPGDAVLDTARASGPEAALLAAVHAEEPA' A
#
# COMPACT_ATOMS: atom_id res chain seq x y z
N MET A 1 20.57 6.21 3.51
CA MET A 1 19.28 5.89 2.88
C MET A 1 19.16 6.76 1.63
N PRO A 2 18.98 6.20 0.42
CA PRO A 2 18.79 6.97 -0.81
C PRO A 2 17.76 8.10 -0.64
N ALA A 3 17.98 9.27 -1.23
CA ALA A 3 17.09 10.41 -0.98
C ALA A 3 15.67 10.15 -1.52
N GLU A 4 15.59 9.35 -2.58
CA GLU A 4 14.38 9.08 -3.36
C GLU A 4 13.39 8.20 -2.59
N LEU A 5 13.86 7.29 -1.73
CA LEU A 5 12.95 6.43 -0.95
C LEU A 5 12.60 7.03 0.42
N ARG A 6 13.17 8.19 0.79
CA ARG A 6 12.90 8.82 2.09
C ARG A 6 11.39 9.07 2.29
N PRO A 7 10.63 9.56 1.29
CA PRO A 7 9.18 9.70 1.42
C PRO A 7 8.46 8.36 1.65
N ALA A 8 8.84 7.32 0.89
CA ALA A 8 8.25 5.99 1.04
C ALA A 8 8.55 5.36 2.41
N VAL A 9 9.75 5.59 2.95
CA VAL A 9 10.15 5.10 4.28
C VAL A 9 9.37 5.82 5.38
N TYR A 10 9.16 7.12 5.28
CA TYR A 10 8.30 7.84 6.24
C TYR A 10 6.85 7.37 6.16
N ALA A 11 6.28 7.21 4.96
CA ALA A 11 4.93 6.69 4.80
C ALA A 11 4.78 5.28 5.42
N LEU A 12 5.81 4.43 5.30
CA LEU A 12 5.83 3.13 5.96
C LEU A 12 5.92 3.25 7.48
N ALA A 13 6.73 4.17 8.01
CA ALA A 13 6.83 4.40 9.45
C ALA A 13 5.48 4.82 10.06
N GLU A 14 4.76 5.74 9.40
CA GLU A 14 3.42 6.18 9.83
C GLU A 14 2.41 5.01 9.87
N LEU A 15 2.46 4.10 8.88
CA LEU A 15 1.63 2.89 8.89
C LEU A 15 1.97 1.97 10.07
N VAL A 16 3.27 1.77 10.34
CA VAL A 16 3.73 0.94 11.45
C VAL A 16 3.33 1.55 12.80
N GLU A 17 3.45 2.86 12.97
CA GLU A 17 3.00 3.58 14.17
C GLU A 17 1.48 3.45 14.37
N ALA A 18 0.71 3.43 13.28
CA ALA A 18 -0.73 3.17 13.31
C ALA A 18 -1.09 1.68 13.55
N GLY A 19 -0.10 0.79 13.71
CA GLY A 19 -0.32 -0.66 13.87
C GLY A 19 -0.84 -1.33 12.59
N ARG A 20 -0.61 -0.71 11.43
CA ARG A 20 -1.07 -1.17 10.12
C ARG A 20 0.06 -1.70 9.26
N SER A 21 -0.30 -2.41 8.20
CA SER A 21 0.60 -2.88 7.16
C SER A 21 0.11 -2.48 5.76
N PRO A 22 0.99 -2.37 4.76
CA PRO A 22 0.57 -2.22 3.36
C PRO A 22 -0.37 -3.33 2.88
N GLY A 23 -0.23 -4.54 3.46
CA GLY A 23 -1.10 -5.68 3.16
C GLY A 23 -2.54 -5.49 3.65
N ASP A 24 -2.79 -4.60 4.60
CA ASP A 24 -4.13 -4.34 5.12
C ASP A 24 -5.04 -3.77 4.03
N ALA A 25 -4.51 -2.89 3.15
CA ALA A 25 -5.26 -2.36 2.03
C ALA A 25 -5.69 -3.48 1.06
N VAL A 26 -4.79 -4.43 0.77
CA VAL A 26 -5.09 -5.59 -0.07
C VAL A 26 -6.17 -6.46 0.58
N LEU A 27 -6.06 -6.72 1.88
CA LEU A 27 -7.05 -7.49 2.63
C LEU A 27 -8.41 -6.79 2.68
N ASP A 28 -8.43 -5.48 2.87
CA ASP A 28 -9.66 -4.68 2.90
C ASP A 28 -10.37 -4.69 1.54
N THR A 29 -9.63 -4.48 0.45
CA THR A 29 -10.19 -4.62 -0.91
C THR A 29 -10.66 -6.05 -1.18
N ALA A 30 -9.91 -7.06 -0.76
CA ALA A 30 -10.29 -8.46 -0.94
C ALA A 30 -11.60 -8.78 -0.21
N ARG A 31 -11.77 -8.24 1.01
CA ARG A 31 -12.99 -8.40 1.80
C ARG A 31 -14.18 -7.64 1.22
N ALA A 32 -13.95 -6.45 0.67
CA ALA A 32 -15.02 -5.59 0.14
C ALA A 32 -15.45 -5.96 -1.29
N SER A 33 -14.52 -6.39 -2.13
CA SER A 33 -14.71 -6.52 -3.59
C SER A 33 -14.16 -7.82 -4.18
N GLY A 34 -13.62 -8.70 -3.35
CA GLY A 34 -13.10 -10.00 -3.77
C GLY A 34 -11.62 -10.00 -4.12
N PRO A 35 -11.00 -11.20 -4.16
CA PRO A 35 -9.55 -11.36 -4.33
C PRO A 35 -9.04 -10.88 -5.69
N GLU A 36 -9.84 -11.00 -6.77
CA GLU A 36 -9.46 -10.52 -8.10
C GLU A 36 -9.31 -8.99 -8.12
N ALA A 37 -10.29 -8.27 -7.56
CA ALA A 37 -10.24 -6.81 -7.45
C ALA A 37 -9.04 -6.33 -6.61
N ALA A 38 -8.72 -7.06 -5.54
CA ALA A 38 -7.57 -6.76 -4.69
C ALA A 38 -6.23 -6.91 -5.44
N LEU A 39 -6.09 -7.97 -6.26
CA LEU A 39 -4.89 -8.18 -7.08
C LEU A 39 -4.74 -7.11 -8.16
N LEU A 40 -5.84 -6.74 -8.84
CA LEU A 40 -5.85 -5.65 -9.83
C LEU A 40 -5.47 -4.30 -9.20
N ALA A 41 -6.00 -3.99 -8.03
CA ALA A 41 -5.66 -2.76 -7.30
C ALA A 41 -4.19 -2.74 -6.86
N ALA A 42 -3.61 -3.89 -6.48
CA ALA A 42 -2.22 -3.97 -6.03
C ALA A 42 -1.18 -3.79 -7.15
N VAL A 43 -1.55 -4.07 -8.41
CA VAL A 43 -0.64 -3.94 -9.56
C VAL A 43 -0.77 -2.61 -10.29
N HIS A 44 -1.85 -1.86 -10.07
CA HIS A 44 -1.97 -0.48 -10.52
C HIS A 44 -1.36 0.46 -9.48
N ALA A 45 -0.02 0.41 -9.38
CA ALA A 45 0.71 1.55 -8.83
C ALA A 45 0.41 2.75 -9.73
N GLU A 46 -0.16 3.83 -9.19
CA GLU A 46 -0.38 5.05 -9.96
C GLU A 46 0.96 5.47 -10.57
N GLU A 47 1.04 5.37 -11.90
CA GLU A 47 2.14 5.92 -12.68
C GLU A 47 2.03 7.44 -12.54
N PRO A 48 3.02 8.13 -11.95
CA PRO A 48 2.93 9.57 -11.76
C PRO A 48 2.87 10.23 -13.15
N ALA A 49 1.79 10.97 -13.39
CA ALA A 49 1.59 11.77 -14.60
C ALA A 49 2.61 12.90 -14.75
#